data_AF-A0A2V5V106-F1
#
_entry.id   AF-A0A2V5V106-F1
#
_cell.length_a   1.000
_cell.length_b   1.000
_cell.length_c   1.000
_cell.angle_alpha   90.00
_cell.angle_beta   90.00
_cell.angle_gamma   90.00
#
_symmetry.space_group_name_H-M   'P 1'
#
loop_
_entity.id
_entity.type
_entity.pdbx_description
1 polymer ?
#
loop_
_entity_poly.entity_id
_entity_poly.type
_entity_poly.pdbx_seq_one_letter_code
_entity_poly.pdbx_strand_id
1 'polypeptide(L)'
;MLASLSNAVAQRPNPTPRPRPTPAPRNFQAGAVYVLTNQVDNAVAGFGRDAFGMLTPAGEFSTGGAGDPVPQGTDPATDPLASQGALILDQGHQFLFAVNAGSNQISVLSISQSGLDLVDVVDSGGTRPISLTVHDDLLYVLNEGGTPNITGFTIGDDGTLTPLAGSTQPLIGGTAADPAEVSFNHDGTLLIVTEKAGNRIDTYIIDGNGLPSAPIDNLSNGMTPFGFAFNNPGFLVVSEAFGGAPN
;
A
#
# COMPACT_ATOMS: atom_id res chain seq x y z
N MET A 1 -37.45 50.22 -47.97
CA MET A 1 -38.36 49.07 -48.15
C MET A 1 -37.82 47.93 -47.31
N LEU A 2 -38.68 47.33 -46.48
CA LEU A 2 -38.36 46.24 -45.57
C LEU A 2 -38.02 44.94 -46.33
N ALA A 3 -37.03 44.19 -45.85
CA ALA A 3 -36.95 42.75 -46.04
C ALA A 3 -36.54 42.11 -44.71
N SER A 4 -37.47 41.32 -44.15
CA SER A 4 -37.32 40.50 -42.96
C SER A 4 -36.31 39.37 -43.19
N LEU A 5 -35.36 39.17 -42.26
CA LEU A 5 -34.52 37.98 -42.21
C LEU A 5 -35.03 37.09 -41.07
N SER A 6 -35.56 35.93 -41.46
CA SER A 6 -36.06 34.88 -40.56
C SER A 6 -34.97 34.31 -39.66
N ASN A 7 -35.28 34.12 -38.37
CA ASN A 7 -34.50 33.31 -37.45
C ASN A 7 -34.61 31.83 -37.83
N ALA A 8 -33.52 31.22 -38.32
CA ALA A 8 -33.39 29.77 -38.43
C ALA A 8 -32.60 29.24 -37.23
N VAL A 9 -33.29 28.55 -36.31
CA VAL A 9 -32.64 27.76 -35.26
C VAL A 9 -32.22 26.43 -35.86
N ALA A 10 -30.92 26.17 -35.96
CA ALA A 10 -30.40 24.86 -36.34
C ALA A 10 -30.61 23.87 -35.19
N GLN A 11 -31.53 22.92 -35.35
CA GLN A 11 -31.63 21.78 -34.44
C GLN A 11 -30.45 20.84 -34.68
N ARG A 12 -29.59 20.67 -33.67
CA ARG A 12 -28.58 19.60 -33.68
C ARG A 12 -29.31 18.26 -33.57
N PRO A 13 -28.98 17.25 -34.40
CA PRO A 13 -29.58 15.94 -34.28
C PRO A 13 -29.22 15.31 -32.93
N ASN A 14 -30.21 14.77 -32.22
CA ASN A 14 -29.96 13.97 -31.03
C ASN A 14 -29.17 12.72 -31.43
N PRO A 15 -27.98 12.48 -30.86
CA PRO A 15 -27.24 11.26 -31.15
C PRO A 15 -28.06 10.05 -30.67
N THR A 16 -28.24 9.08 -31.56
CA THR A 16 -28.84 7.79 -31.21
C THR A 16 -27.96 7.10 -30.16
N PRO A 17 -28.53 6.65 -29.02
CA PRO A 17 -27.76 5.91 -28.02
C PRO A 17 -27.15 4.66 -28.67
N ARG A 18 -25.82 4.54 -28.64
CA ARG A 18 -25.18 3.29 -29.02
C ARG A 18 -25.57 2.23 -27.98
N PRO A 19 -25.95 1.01 -28.39
CA PRO A 19 -26.13 -0.10 -27.47
C PRO A 19 -24.86 -0.24 -26.63
N ARG A 20 -25.00 -0.24 -25.30
CA ARG A 20 -23.88 -0.53 -24.41
C ARG A 20 -23.42 -1.96 -24.74
N PRO A 21 -22.16 -2.18 -25.16
CA PRO A 21 -21.66 -3.53 -25.34
C PRO A 21 -21.82 -4.26 -24.02
N THR A 22 -22.50 -5.41 -24.02
CA THR A 22 -22.46 -6.33 -22.89
C THR A 22 -20.99 -6.67 -22.66
N PRO A 23 -20.40 -6.38 -21.49
CA PRO A 23 -19.01 -6.75 -21.24
C PRO A 23 -18.87 -8.25 -21.47
N ALA A 24 -17.98 -8.64 -22.38
CA ALA A 24 -17.59 -10.04 -22.47
C ALA A 24 -17.07 -10.45 -21.08
N PRO A 25 -17.38 -11.67 -20.59
CA PRO A 25 -16.84 -12.13 -19.32
C PRO A 25 -15.32 -12.01 -19.37
N ARG A 26 -14.77 -11.17 -18.49
CA ARG A 26 -13.32 -11.05 -18.37
C ARG A 26 -12.84 -12.35 -17.75
N ASN A 27 -12.07 -13.12 -18.50
CA ASN A 27 -11.33 -14.26 -17.97
C ASN A 27 -10.18 -13.68 -17.13
N PHE A 28 -10.42 -13.56 -15.83
CA PHE A 28 -9.38 -13.23 -14.87
C PHE A 28 -8.48 -14.46 -14.74
N GLN A 29 -7.16 -14.33 -14.71
CA GLN A 29 -6.32 -15.49 -14.45
C GLN A 29 -6.67 -16.06 -13.06
N ALA A 30 -6.85 -17.38 -12.98
CA ALA A 30 -7.03 -18.07 -11.69
C ALA A 30 -5.79 -17.82 -10.80
N GLY A 31 -5.98 -17.71 -9.50
CA GLY A 31 -4.90 -17.37 -8.58
C GLY A 31 -5.37 -17.33 -7.13
N ALA A 32 -4.69 -16.55 -6.30
CA ALA A 32 -5.04 -16.35 -4.90
C ALA A 32 -5.29 -14.87 -4.59
N VAL A 33 -6.06 -14.62 -3.54
CA VAL A 33 -6.20 -13.32 -2.87
C VAL A 33 -5.85 -13.53 -1.40
N TYR A 34 -5.02 -12.63 -0.87
CA TYR A 34 -4.59 -12.65 0.53
C TYR A 34 -5.03 -11.37 1.22
N VAL A 35 -5.48 -11.49 2.46
CA VAL A 35 -5.96 -10.37 3.29
C VAL A 35 -5.36 -10.53 4.68
N LEU A 36 -4.70 -9.49 5.19
CA LEU A 36 -4.23 -9.47 6.57
C LEU A 36 -5.40 -9.22 7.51
N THR A 37 -5.53 -10.02 8.57
CA THR A 37 -6.67 -9.90 9.49
C THR A 37 -6.50 -8.76 10.50
N ASN A 38 -5.25 -8.37 10.80
CA ASN A 38 -4.88 -7.38 11.81
C ASN A 38 -5.57 -7.61 13.17
N GLN A 39 -5.70 -8.87 13.56
CA GLN A 39 -6.24 -9.27 14.86
C GLN A 39 -5.10 -9.47 15.87
N VAL A 40 -5.43 -9.53 17.17
CA VAL A 40 -4.44 -9.84 18.22
C VAL A 40 -3.70 -11.14 17.89
N ASP A 41 -4.45 -12.17 17.47
CA ASP A 41 -3.89 -13.35 16.80
C ASP A 41 -3.82 -13.05 15.29
N ASN A 42 -2.72 -12.44 14.84
CA ASN A 42 -2.66 -11.93 13.47
C ASN A 42 -2.43 -13.06 12.47
N ALA A 43 -3.21 -13.02 11.39
CA ALA A 43 -3.20 -14.04 10.36
C ALA A 43 -3.35 -13.42 8.97
N VAL A 44 -3.00 -14.19 7.96
CA VAL A 44 -3.35 -13.93 6.57
C VAL A 44 -4.49 -14.87 6.18
N ALA A 45 -5.64 -14.30 5.85
CA ALA A 45 -6.75 -15.02 5.25
C ALA A 45 -6.48 -15.21 3.74
N GLY A 46 -6.47 -16.46 3.29
CA GLY A 46 -6.27 -16.84 1.90
C GLY A 46 -7.58 -17.22 1.21
N PHE A 47 -7.71 -16.82 -0.05
CA PHE A 47 -8.83 -17.18 -0.92
C PHE A 47 -8.32 -17.67 -2.26
N GLY A 48 -8.85 -18.79 -2.74
CA GLY A 48 -8.72 -19.18 -4.14
C GLY A 48 -9.59 -18.27 -5.01
N ARG A 49 -9.04 -17.76 -6.11
CA ARG A 49 -9.74 -16.94 -7.11
C ARG A 49 -9.86 -17.73 -8.40
N ASP A 50 -11.08 -17.99 -8.84
CA ASP A 50 -11.32 -18.66 -10.12
C ASP A 50 -11.19 -17.70 -11.32
N ALA A 51 -11.37 -18.27 -12.52
CA ALA A 51 -11.26 -17.52 -13.77
C ALA A 51 -12.31 -16.42 -13.96
N PHE A 52 -13.38 -16.44 -13.16
CA PHE A 52 -14.46 -15.47 -13.17
C PHE A 52 -14.38 -14.48 -12.00
N GLY A 53 -13.34 -14.59 -11.16
CA GLY A 53 -13.12 -13.73 -10.00
C GLY A 53 -13.87 -14.18 -8.74
N MET A 54 -14.51 -15.35 -8.73
CA MET A 54 -15.15 -15.89 -7.54
C MET A 54 -14.08 -16.26 -6.51
N LEU A 55 -14.28 -15.80 -5.26
CA LEU A 55 -13.40 -16.09 -4.14
C LEU A 55 -13.95 -17.24 -3.30
N THR A 56 -13.13 -18.26 -3.09
CA THR A 56 -13.43 -19.38 -2.18
C THR A 56 -12.42 -19.37 -1.03
N PRO A 57 -12.85 -19.36 0.24
CA PRO A 57 -11.94 -19.42 1.37
C PRO A 57 -10.99 -20.63 1.27
N ALA A 58 -9.70 -20.40 1.49
CA ALA A 58 -8.63 -21.39 1.36
C ALA A 58 -7.87 -21.62 2.68
N GLY A 59 -8.10 -20.80 3.70
CA GLY A 59 -7.52 -20.97 5.04
C GLY A 59 -7.14 -19.64 5.67
N GLU A 60 -6.75 -19.71 6.94
CA GLU A 60 -6.08 -18.62 7.66
C GLU A 60 -4.73 -19.12 8.14
N PHE A 61 -3.70 -18.31 7.90
CA PHE A 61 -2.31 -18.67 8.15
C PHE A 61 -1.73 -17.70 9.17
N SER A 62 -1.28 -18.21 10.31
CA SER A 62 -0.71 -17.37 11.36
C SER A 62 0.53 -16.64 10.85
N THR A 63 0.63 -15.36 11.19
CA THR A 63 1.85 -14.57 10.96
C THR A 63 2.93 -14.85 12.01
N GLY A 64 2.59 -15.52 13.12
CA GLY A 64 3.47 -15.66 14.28
C GLY A 64 3.62 -14.40 15.15
N GLY A 65 3.09 -13.25 14.71
CA GLY A 65 3.05 -12.01 15.49
C GLY A 65 1.62 -11.58 15.86
N ALA A 66 1.50 -10.38 16.43
CA ALA A 66 0.23 -9.78 16.82
C ALA A 66 -0.10 -8.53 16.01
N GLY A 67 -1.37 -8.39 15.64
CA GLY A 67 -1.92 -7.22 14.96
C GLY A 67 -2.38 -6.19 15.98
N ASP A 68 -2.80 -5.04 15.50
CA ASP A 68 -3.35 -3.97 16.32
C ASP A 68 -4.75 -3.59 15.81
N PRO A 69 -5.81 -4.26 16.30
CA PRO A 69 -7.18 -3.96 15.88
C PRO A 69 -7.73 -2.67 16.52
N VAL A 70 -6.91 -1.91 17.25
CA VAL A 70 -7.31 -0.66 17.91
C VAL A 70 -6.87 0.54 17.06
N PRO A 71 -7.81 1.41 16.62
CA PRO A 71 -7.46 2.62 15.87
C PRO A 71 -6.63 3.58 16.72
N GLN A 72 -5.74 4.33 16.06
CA GLN A 72 -4.96 5.39 16.67
C GLN A 72 -5.51 6.76 16.27
N GLY A 73 -5.33 7.77 17.13
CA GLY A 73 -5.70 9.14 16.82
C GLY A 73 -7.14 9.30 16.33
N THR A 74 -7.30 9.71 15.07
CA THR A 74 -8.61 9.92 14.41
C THR A 74 -8.98 8.82 13.42
N ASP A 75 -8.23 7.72 13.39
CA ASP A 75 -8.46 6.62 12.46
C ASP A 75 -9.80 5.93 12.73
N PRO A 76 -10.49 5.45 11.68
CA PRO A 76 -11.80 4.82 11.84
C PRO A 76 -11.66 3.41 12.47
N ALA A 77 -12.66 3.03 13.28
CA ALA A 77 -12.74 1.67 13.85
C ALA A 77 -12.77 0.54 12.82
N THR A 78 -13.16 0.84 11.59
CA THR A 78 -13.22 -0.12 10.48
C THR A 78 -11.90 -0.31 9.77
N ASP A 79 -10.92 0.59 9.96
CA ASP A 79 -9.56 0.48 9.43
C ASP A 79 -8.56 0.94 10.50
N PRO A 80 -8.25 0.07 11.49
CA PRO A 80 -7.41 0.44 12.61
C PRO A 80 -5.96 0.79 12.25
N LEU A 81 -5.44 0.29 11.13
CA LEU A 81 -4.10 0.67 10.66
C LEU A 81 -4.13 2.01 9.92
N ALA A 82 -5.26 2.33 9.26
CA ALA A 82 -5.41 3.52 8.42
C ALA A 82 -4.21 3.71 7.50
N SER A 83 -3.83 2.62 6.84
CA SER A 83 -2.63 2.52 6.03
C SER A 83 -2.89 1.73 4.74
N GLN A 84 -1.96 1.85 3.80
CA GLN A 84 -1.88 1.01 2.61
C GLN A 84 -0.59 0.18 2.67
N GLY A 85 -0.62 -1.05 2.14
CA GLY A 85 0.59 -1.89 2.05
C GLY A 85 0.93 -2.68 3.31
N ALA A 86 -0.03 -2.95 4.20
CA ALA A 86 0.17 -3.80 5.38
C ALA A 86 0.52 -5.28 5.05
N LEU A 87 0.22 -5.72 3.82
CA LEU A 87 0.54 -7.03 3.28
C LEU A 87 0.96 -6.87 1.82
N ILE A 88 2.16 -7.34 1.46
CA ILE A 88 2.70 -7.23 0.10
C ILE A 88 3.31 -8.55 -0.37
N LEU A 89 3.38 -8.72 -1.70
CA LEU A 89 4.06 -9.82 -2.38
C LEU A 89 5.43 -9.35 -2.88
N ASP A 90 6.40 -10.25 -2.90
CA ASP A 90 7.61 -10.05 -3.69
C ASP A 90 7.32 -10.13 -5.20
N GLN A 91 8.28 -9.69 -6.03
CA GLN A 91 8.15 -9.73 -7.49
C GLN A 91 8.06 -11.16 -8.05
N GLY A 92 8.66 -12.15 -7.37
CA GLY A 92 8.62 -13.56 -7.76
C GLY A 92 7.33 -14.28 -7.38
N HIS A 93 6.46 -13.65 -6.58
CA HIS A 93 5.29 -14.26 -5.94
C HIS A 93 5.65 -15.51 -5.14
N GLN A 94 6.84 -15.51 -4.52
CA GLN A 94 7.34 -16.59 -3.66
C GLN A 94 7.06 -16.31 -2.20
N PHE A 95 7.00 -15.02 -1.81
CA PHE A 95 6.87 -14.60 -0.42
C PHE A 95 5.80 -13.53 -0.25
N LEU A 96 5.10 -13.60 0.89
CA LEU A 96 4.26 -12.55 1.44
C LEU A 96 4.96 -11.94 2.65
N PHE A 97 4.95 -10.61 2.72
CA PHE A 97 5.43 -9.85 3.86
C PHE A 97 4.26 -9.20 4.57
N ALA A 98 4.13 -9.43 5.88
CA ALA A 98 3.01 -8.98 6.69
C ALA A 98 3.49 -8.12 7.86
N VAL A 99 2.78 -7.01 8.14
CA VAL A 99 3.00 -6.24 9.37
C VAL A 99 2.31 -6.90 10.56
N ASN A 100 2.99 -6.89 11.70
CA ASN A 100 2.42 -7.26 13.00
C ASN A 100 2.50 -6.04 13.92
N ALA A 101 1.57 -5.10 13.68
CA ALA A 101 1.52 -3.81 14.34
C ALA A 101 1.52 -3.92 15.88
N GLY A 102 0.75 -4.86 16.44
CA GLY A 102 0.60 -5.03 17.88
C GLY A 102 1.83 -5.65 18.56
N SER A 103 2.68 -6.36 17.81
CA SER A 103 3.92 -6.94 18.33
C SER A 103 5.18 -6.23 17.85
N ASN A 104 5.09 -5.11 17.14
CA ASN A 104 6.22 -4.34 16.57
C ASN A 104 7.13 -5.16 15.61
N GLN A 105 6.59 -6.19 14.99
CA GLN A 105 7.34 -7.14 14.16
C GLN A 105 6.79 -7.16 12.73
N ILE A 106 7.54 -7.76 11.83
CA ILE A 106 7.09 -8.13 10.48
C ILE A 106 7.33 -9.62 10.27
N SER A 107 6.52 -10.26 9.43
CA SER A 107 6.63 -11.68 9.12
C SER A 107 6.83 -11.92 7.64
N VAL A 108 7.52 -13.00 7.32
CA VAL A 108 7.64 -13.55 5.97
C VAL A 108 6.93 -14.89 5.91
N LEU A 109 6.04 -15.05 4.94
CA LEU A 109 5.38 -16.32 4.65
C LEU A 109 5.72 -16.75 3.23
N SER A 110 6.24 -17.96 3.06
CA SER A 110 6.43 -18.54 1.73
C SER A 110 5.11 -19.02 1.17
N ILE A 111 4.94 -18.87 -0.15
CA ILE A 111 3.73 -19.27 -0.86
C ILE A 111 3.94 -20.65 -1.46
N SER A 112 3.11 -21.60 -1.06
CA SER A 112 3.11 -22.97 -1.56
C SER A 112 1.76 -23.34 -2.19
N GLN A 113 1.70 -24.48 -2.89
CA GLN A 113 0.43 -24.97 -3.44
C GLN A 113 -0.60 -25.28 -2.36
N SER A 114 -0.14 -25.60 -1.15
CA SER A 114 -0.98 -25.93 0.00
C SER A 114 -1.41 -24.71 0.82
N GLY A 115 -0.84 -23.52 0.59
CA GLY A 115 -1.15 -22.32 1.36
C GLY A 115 0.08 -21.47 1.63
N LEU A 116 0.18 -20.97 2.87
CA LEU A 116 1.29 -20.15 3.32
C LEU A 116 2.03 -20.83 4.47
N ASP A 117 3.35 -20.86 4.40
CA ASP A 117 4.23 -21.41 5.42
C ASP A 117 5.10 -20.30 6.00
N LEU A 118 5.06 -20.10 7.33
CA LEU A 118 5.83 -19.07 8.01
C LEU A 118 7.33 -19.34 7.90
N VAL A 119 8.08 -18.35 7.41
CA VAL A 119 9.54 -18.42 7.19
C VAL A 119 10.28 -17.70 8.31
N ASP A 120 9.88 -16.46 8.59
CA ASP A 120 10.62 -15.58 9.50
C ASP A 120 9.68 -14.60 10.21
N VAL A 121 10.10 -14.17 11.40
CA VAL A 121 9.46 -13.10 12.19
C VAL A 121 10.57 -12.27 12.83
N VAL A 122 10.65 -11.00 12.47
CA VAL A 122 11.72 -10.10 12.93
C VAL A 122 11.15 -8.78 13.46
N ASP A 123 11.89 -8.14 14.36
CA ASP A 123 11.59 -6.79 14.81
C ASP A 123 11.60 -5.82 13.62
N SER A 124 10.59 -4.95 13.53
CA SER A 124 10.42 -3.98 12.44
C SER A 124 11.45 -2.83 12.45
N GLY A 125 12.31 -2.75 13.48
CA GLY A 125 13.18 -1.59 13.70
C GLY A 125 12.46 -0.35 14.23
N GLY A 126 11.17 -0.45 14.55
CA GLY A 126 10.38 0.62 15.16
C GLY A 126 9.21 0.09 15.97
N THR A 127 8.18 0.90 16.11
CA THR A 127 6.95 0.57 16.83
C THR A 127 5.79 0.65 15.86
N ARG A 128 4.82 -0.27 15.98
CA ARG A 128 3.60 -0.30 15.15
C ARG A 128 3.90 -0.18 13.65
N PRO A 129 4.51 -1.21 13.02
CA PRO A 129 4.65 -1.25 11.57
C PRO A 129 3.26 -1.28 10.93
N ILE A 130 3.05 -0.44 9.92
CA ILE A 130 1.74 -0.28 9.25
C ILE A 130 1.78 -0.47 7.74
N SER A 131 2.97 -0.38 7.11
CA SER A 131 3.12 -0.47 5.66
C SER A 131 4.49 -1.05 5.30
N LEU A 132 4.54 -1.75 4.17
CA LEU A 132 5.71 -2.42 3.63
C LEU A 132 5.85 -2.10 2.14
N THR A 133 7.09 -2.10 1.67
CA THR A 133 7.41 -2.08 0.24
C THR A 133 8.63 -2.92 -0.07
N VAL A 134 8.69 -3.45 -1.29
CA VAL A 134 9.78 -4.32 -1.76
C VAL A 134 10.24 -3.89 -3.14
N HIS A 135 11.55 -3.92 -3.35
CA HIS A 135 12.18 -3.77 -4.66
C HIS A 135 13.43 -4.64 -4.71
N ASP A 136 13.49 -5.55 -5.68
CA ASP A 136 14.51 -6.61 -5.75
C ASP A 136 14.63 -7.36 -4.40
N ASP A 137 15.81 -7.36 -3.78
CA ASP A 137 16.12 -7.99 -2.50
C ASP A 137 16.01 -7.03 -1.29
N LEU A 138 15.44 -5.83 -1.48
CA LEU A 138 15.24 -4.85 -0.43
C LEU A 138 13.79 -4.79 0.02
N LEU A 139 13.58 -4.84 1.34
CA LEU A 139 12.31 -4.56 1.98
C LEU A 139 12.44 -3.32 2.86
N TYR A 140 11.47 -2.42 2.79
CA TYR A 140 11.33 -1.32 3.73
C TYR A 140 9.99 -1.39 4.45
N VAL A 141 10.04 -1.11 5.76
CA VAL A 141 8.87 -0.99 6.61
C VAL A 141 8.69 0.44 7.07
N LEU A 142 7.45 0.88 7.11
CA LEU A 142 7.02 2.13 7.74
C LEU A 142 6.45 1.83 9.12
N ASN A 143 7.11 2.38 10.12
CA ASN A 143 6.72 2.32 11.53
C ASN A 143 6.05 3.64 11.92
N GLU A 144 4.82 3.58 12.42
CA GLU A 144 4.08 4.77 12.85
C GLU A 144 4.25 5.07 14.34
N GLY A 145 4.38 4.03 15.16
CA GLY A 145 4.35 4.18 16.61
C GLY A 145 5.57 4.94 17.17
N GLY A 146 5.36 5.67 18.26
CA GLY A 146 6.43 6.36 18.97
C GLY A 146 7.01 7.52 18.14
N THR A 147 8.23 7.35 17.63
CA THR A 147 8.81 8.26 16.63
C THR A 147 8.78 7.55 15.28
N PRO A 148 7.88 7.95 14.38
CA PRO A 148 7.77 7.37 13.05
C PRO A 148 9.09 7.30 12.31
N ASN A 149 9.32 6.19 11.62
CA ASN A 149 10.52 5.97 10.82
C ASN A 149 10.25 4.99 9.67
N ILE A 150 11.13 5.02 8.68
CA ILE A 150 11.34 3.90 7.78
C ILE A 150 12.54 3.09 8.26
N THR A 151 12.50 1.76 8.09
CA THR A 151 13.65 0.87 8.33
C THR A 151 13.75 -0.18 7.23
N GLY A 152 14.97 -0.48 6.79
CA GLY A 152 15.26 -1.40 5.69
C GLY A 152 15.80 -2.75 6.12
N PHE A 153 15.58 -3.75 5.28
CA PHE A 153 16.04 -5.13 5.41
C PHE A 153 16.49 -5.65 4.04
N THR A 154 17.45 -6.57 4.04
CA THR A 154 17.74 -7.41 2.86
C THR A 154 16.99 -8.74 2.97
N ILE A 155 16.46 -9.21 1.86
CA ILE A 155 15.73 -10.47 1.73
C ILE A 155 16.69 -11.55 1.20
N GLY A 156 16.86 -12.64 1.96
CA GLY A 156 17.60 -13.81 1.49
C GLY A 156 16.81 -14.63 0.47
N ASP A 157 17.49 -15.47 -0.31
CA ASP A 157 16.86 -16.38 -1.28
C ASP A 157 15.83 -17.35 -0.64
N ASP A 158 15.96 -17.61 0.67
CA ASP A 158 15.04 -18.42 1.46
C ASP A 158 13.92 -17.62 2.12
N GLY A 159 13.87 -16.30 1.90
CA GLY A 159 12.91 -15.36 2.47
C GLY A 159 13.29 -14.81 3.84
N THR A 160 14.43 -15.20 4.42
CA THR A 160 14.87 -14.66 5.71
C THR A 160 15.20 -13.17 5.61
N LEU A 161 14.91 -12.41 6.66
CA LEU A 161 15.16 -10.96 6.70
C LEU A 161 16.38 -10.63 7.55
N THR A 162 17.31 -9.86 6.98
CA THR A 162 18.44 -9.31 7.72
C THR A 162 18.33 -7.79 7.80
N PRO A 163 18.39 -7.17 9.00
CA PRO A 163 18.35 -5.72 9.12
C PRO A 163 19.45 -5.04 8.30
N LEU A 164 19.07 -4.04 7.50
CA LEU A 164 20.02 -3.25 6.72
C LEU A 164 20.59 -2.15 7.61
N ALA A 165 21.79 -2.38 8.15
CA ALA A 165 22.42 -1.47 9.10
C ALA A 165 22.57 -0.05 8.51
N GLY A 166 22.09 0.96 9.24
CA GLY A 166 22.13 2.37 8.80
C GLY A 166 20.97 2.81 7.90
N SER A 167 20.00 1.93 7.64
CA SER A 167 18.82 2.25 6.81
C SER A 167 17.73 3.05 7.52
N THR A 168 17.72 3.08 8.86
CA THR A 168 16.64 3.75 9.60
C THR A 168 16.70 5.26 9.41
N GLN A 169 15.62 5.86 8.89
CA GLN A 169 15.49 7.30 8.71
C GLN A 169 14.18 7.82 9.32
N PRO A 170 14.19 9.03 9.90
CA PRO A 170 12.99 9.63 10.46
C PRO A 170 12.06 10.13 9.35
N LEU A 171 10.81 10.39 9.73
CA LEU A 171 9.87 11.20 8.96
C LEU A 171 9.98 12.68 9.35
N ILE A 172 9.63 13.57 8.44
CA ILE A 172 9.74 15.03 8.61
C ILE A 172 8.76 15.55 9.65
N GLY A 173 7.54 15.00 9.68
CA GLY A 173 6.55 15.33 10.71
C GLY A 173 6.93 14.88 12.12
N GLY A 174 8.00 14.06 12.26
CA GLY A 174 8.43 13.50 13.53
C GLY A 174 7.28 12.71 14.20
N THR A 175 7.10 12.88 15.51
CA THR A 175 6.04 12.19 16.26
C THR A 175 4.62 12.56 15.84
N ALA A 176 4.45 13.59 15.01
CA ALA A 176 3.16 14.07 14.52
C ALA A 176 2.96 13.75 13.03
N ALA A 177 3.78 12.88 12.42
CA ALA A 177 3.75 12.60 10.99
C ALA A 177 2.45 11.90 10.53
N ASP A 178 1.88 11.00 11.35
CA ASP A 178 0.66 10.25 11.04
C ASP A 178 0.69 9.65 9.61
N PRO A 179 1.67 8.78 9.29
CA PRO A 179 1.90 8.34 7.93
C PRO A 179 0.91 7.25 7.48
N ALA A 180 0.79 7.04 6.17
CA ALA A 180 -0.20 6.09 5.62
C ALA A 180 0.39 5.01 4.70
N GLU A 181 1.38 5.35 3.89
CA GLU A 181 1.97 4.39 2.94
C GLU A 181 3.47 4.65 2.78
N VAL A 182 4.26 3.59 2.63
CA VAL A 182 5.61 3.64 2.04
C VAL A 182 5.64 2.85 0.75
N SER A 183 6.30 3.38 -0.29
CA SER A 183 6.53 2.62 -1.51
C SER A 183 7.79 3.06 -2.24
N PHE A 184 8.47 2.10 -2.87
CA PHE A 184 9.50 2.38 -3.86
C PHE A 184 8.90 3.00 -5.13
N ASN A 185 9.69 3.82 -5.83
CA ASN A 185 9.44 4.06 -7.25
C ASN A 185 9.78 2.82 -8.08
N HIS A 186 9.40 2.84 -9.37
CA HIS A 186 9.56 1.69 -10.26
C HIS A 186 11.01 1.16 -10.36
N ASP A 187 12.00 2.05 -10.28
CA ASP A 187 13.41 1.71 -10.46
C ASP A 187 14.16 1.52 -9.12
N GLY A 188 13.45 1.57 -7.99
CA GLY A 188 14.02 1.34 -6.65
C GLY A 188 14.94 2.45 -6.12
N THR A 189 15.06 3.57 -6.85
CA THR A 189 15.95 4.69 -6.51
C THR A 189 15.36 5.69 -5.52
N LEU A 190 14.06 5.59 -5.24
CA LEU A 190 13.35 6.47 -4.32
C LEU A 190 12.43 5.64 -3.42
N LEU A 191 12.40 5.97 -2.13
CA LEU A 191 11.28 5.67 -1.25
C LEU A 191 10.41 6.91 -1.10
N ILE A 192 9.11 6.69 -1.08
CA ILE A 192 8.09 7.73 -0.93
C ILE A 192 7.21 7.36 0.25
N VAL A 193 6.97 8.31 1.15
CA VAL A 193 6.05 8.16 2.29
C VAL A 193 5.03 9.28 2.27
N THR A 194 3.75 8.94 2.46
CA THR A 194 2.68 9.92 2.67
C THR A 194 2.48 10.19 4.16
N GLU A 195 2.45 11.46 4.54
CA GLU A 195 2.11 11.90 5.89
C GLU A 195 0.71 12.54 5.88
N LYS A 196 -0.27 11.87 6.50
CA LYS A 196 -1.66 12.37 6.59
C LYS A 196 -1.65 13.71 7.33
N ALA A 197 -0.92 13.77 8.45
CA ALA A 197 -0.71 14.99 9.19
C ALA A 197 0.35 15.86 8.52
N GLY A 198 0.11 17.17 8.48
CA GLY A 198 1.02 18.11 7.81
C GLY A 198 0.89 18.16 6.28
N ASN A 199 0.09 17.30 5.65
CA ASN A 199 -0.20 17.29 4.22
C ASN A 199 1.07 17.25 3.36
N ARG A 200 1.95 16.29 3.63
CA ARG A 200 3.26 16.19 2.96
C ARG A 200 3.56 14.78 2.44
N ILE A 201 4.59 14.73 1.61
CA ILE A 201 5.14 13.54 0.99
C ILE A 201 6.65 13.57 1.23
N ASP A 202 7.12 12.64 2.04
CA ASP A 202 8.53 12.44 2.31
C ASP A 202 9.14 11.61 1.21
N THR A 203 10.31 12.02 0.73
CA THR A 203 11.07 11.23 -0.26
C THR A 203 12.49 10.99 0.22
N TYR A 204 13.02 9.82 -0.08
CA TYR A 204 14.36 9.39 0.28
C TYR A 204 15.06 8.86 -0.96
N ILE A 205 16.26 9.35 -1.25
CA ILE A 205 17.09 8.81 -2.34
C ILE A 205 17.75 7.54 -1.84
N ILE A 206 17.60 6.46 -2.62
CA ILE A 206 18.19 5.16 -2.32
C ILE A 206 19.51 5.04 -3.06
N ASP A 207 20.58 4.77 -2.32
CA ASP A 207 21.92 4.58 -2.89
C ASP A 207 22.12 3.15 -3.43
N GLY A 208 23.28 2.88 -4.02
CA GLY A 208 23.59 1.57 -4.61
C GLY A 208 23.72 0.43 -3.60
N ASN A 209 23.67 0.70 -2.29
CA ASN A 209 23.63 -0.31 -1.23
C ASN A 209 22.22 -0.43 -0.62
N GLY A 210 21.23 0.24 -1.20
CA GLY A 210 19.87 0.26 -0.69
C GLY A 210 19.64 1.19 0.49
N LEU A 211 20.59 2.06 0.85
CA LEU A 211 20.46 2.96 2.00
C LEU A 211 19.72 4.25 1.62
N PRO A 212 18.80 4.76 2.46
CA PRO A 212 18.09 5.99 2.18
C PRO A 212 18.90 7.21 2.65
N SER A 213 18.78 8.31 1.91
CA SER A 213 19.21 9.63 2.35
C SER A 213 18.44 10.11 3.58
N ALA A 214 18.79 11.28 4.11
CA ALA A 214 17.85 12.04 4.95
C ALA A 214 16.55 12.34 4.18
N PRO A 215 15.40 12.51 4.87
CA PRO A 215 14.13 12.79 4.20
C PRO A 215 14.13 14.16 3.51
N ILE A 216 13.45 14.22 2.37
CA ILE A 216 13.24 15.44 1.58
C ILE A 216 11.73 15.77 1.62
N ASP A 217 11.42 16.99 2.03
CA ASP A 217 10.04 17.49 2.21
C ASP A 217 9.41 17.87 0.87
N ASN A 218 8.22 17.33 0.60
CA ASN A 218 7.39 17.76 -0.51
C ASN A 218 5.97 18.02 0.00
N LEU A 219 5.39 19.15 -0.38
CA LEU A 219 3.98 19.40 -0.08
C LEU A 219 3.08 18.49 -0.93
N SER A 220 2.07 17.90 -0.29
CA SER A 220 0.96 17.29 -1.01
C SER A 220 0.15 18.35 -1.74
N ASN A 221 -0.50 17.99 -2.85
CA ASN A 221 -1.36 18.91 -3.59
C ASN A 221 -2.62 19.26 -2.80
N GLY A 222 -3.18 18.30 -2.08
CA GLY A 222 -4.34 18.44 -1.21
C GLY A 222 -4.11 17.84 0.17
N MET A 223 -5.20 17.79 0.93
CA MET A 223 -5.16 17.48 2.35
C MET A 223 -5.25 15.97 2.60
N THR A 224 -4.59 15.50 3.66
CA THR A 224 -4.61 14.10 4.11
C THR A 224 -4.21 13.14 2.97
N PRO A 225 -2.99 13.28 2.41
CA PRO A 225 -2.49 12.28 1.46
C PRO A 225 -2.46 10.91 2.15
N PHE A 226 -3.05 9.91 1.50
CA PHE A 226 -3.21 8.58 2.07
C PHE A 226 -2.40 7.58 1.26
N GLY A 227 -3.01 6.95 0.25
CA GLY A 227 -2.31 6.04 -0.65
C GLY A 227 -1.85 6.73 -1.93
N PHE A 228 -0.93 6.11 -2.66
CA PHE A 228 -0.47 6.61 -3.96
C PHE A 228 -0.12 5.49 -4.93
N ALA A 229 -0.01 5.84 -6.22
CA ALA A 229 0.48 4.93 -7.25
C ALA A 229 1.21 5.71 -8.35
N PHE A 230 2.18 5.07 -8.98
CA PHE A 230 2.82 5.61 -10.18
C PHE A 230 1.99 5.29 -11.43
N ASN A 231 1.61 6.31 -12.19
CA ASN A 231 1.02 6.14 -13.53
C ASN A 231 2.11 5.85 -14.59
N ASN A 232 3.29 6.44 -14.39
CA ASN A 232 4.50 6.22 -15.16
C ASN A 232 5.72 6.63 -14.29
N PRO A 233 6.97 6.42 -14.73
CA PRO A 233 8.15 6.69 -13.90
C PRO A 233 8.26 8.14 -13.36
N GLY A 234 7.58 9.10 -13.98
CA GLY A 234 7.63 10.51 -13.60
C GLY A 234 6.33 11.07 -13.03
N PHE A 235 5.30 10.27 -12.79
CA PHE A 235 4.00 10.78 -12.35
C PHE A 235 3.38 9.95 -11.22
N LEU A 236 3.40 10.54 -10.02
CA LEU A 236 2.75 10.04 -8.81
C LEU A 236 1.31 10.53 -8.75
N VAL A 237 0.35 9.61 -8.59
CA VAL A 237 -1.05 9.93 -8.31
C VAL A 237 -1.30 9.63 -6.84
N VAL A 238 -1.72 10.63 -6.09
CA VAL A 238 -1.99 10.53 -4.65
C VAL A 238 -3.49 10.55 -4.42
N SER A 239 -3.96 9.63 -3.60
CA SER A 239 -5.31 9.65 -3.04
C SER A 239 -5.33 10.52 -1.79
N GLU A 240 -6.25 11.47 -1.77
CA GLU A 240 -6.40 12.45 -0.68
C GLU A 240 -7.69 12.10 0.07
N ALA A 241 -7.56 11.68 1.33
CA ALA A 241 -8.67 11.13 2.11
C ALA A 241 -9.50 12.20 2.87
N PHE A 242 -9.14 13.47 2.72
CA PHE A 242 -9.82 14.55 3.43
C PHE A 242 -11.32 14.62 3.09
N GLY A 243 -12.16 14.60 4.13
CA GLY A 243 -13.61 14.65 3.96
C GLY A 243 -14.22 13.39 3.35
N GLY A 244 -13.49 12.27 3.33
CA GLY A 244 -14.02 10.96 2.97
C GLY A 244 -15.21 10.58 3.84
N ALA A 245 -16.26 10.04 3.24
CA ALA A 245 -17.40 9.52 3.99
C ALA A 245 -16.95 8.32 4.84
N PRO A 246 -17.48 8.14 6.07
CA PRO A 246 -17.29 6.89 6.80
C PRO A 246 -17.86 5.73 5.97
N ASN A 247 -17.08 4.65 5.85
CA ASN A 247 -17.51 3.41 5.20
C ASN A 247 -18.65 2.73 5.98
#